data_AF-A0A846AG14-F1
#
_entry.id   AF-A0A846AG14-F1
#
_cell.length_a   1.000
_cell.length_b   1.000
_cell.length_c   1.000
_cell.angle_alpha   90.00
_cell.angle_beta   90.00
_cell.angle_gamma   90.00
#
_symmetry.space_group_name_H-M   'P 1'
#
loop_
_entity.id
_entity.type
_entity.pdbx_description
1 polymer ?
#
loop_
_entity_poly.entity_id
_entity_poly.type
_entity_poly.pdbx_seq_one_letter_code
_entity_poly.pdbx_strand_id
1 'polypeptide(L)'
;MNSVALPNKTRYQNTTSVDLDLNTIEGTVPGDMMGHAFWIVPTPQGGDTPWFNGRGQLYRLDFNSDRVHIKSAPFETPSVICDRKIQEKSQWQLWRRLYRFRNRGGLARMNLLLGVQNQCNTALQAFRDPENGSWRMMATIDSGRPFEFDMTTLSPVTPVGSNSEWKAMEIDGIPGVGDIKFPWIFPMHMSGAHTAYDENTGEIFLINPVFEMPLAAGLIEPDTHLHVWDGAGKFTTTRIIDDSTGKPVVIKQSTHQIAVTRNYVVIIDTAFLIEYMRMVFSGVRAEPQSAYNQIWFVPRSQLDGGAAVAKHVEIPRECVHFFANYEDNEDWVTLHLVHASGHDVSESLQRWDVRWPTRLEFVPPEFYGSPPGVYDQQGFGKYVVNAQTGEINSDESGYKFFEKFWGVALPTYSGIQGTSPGQFENIWVNFYGYMSEMVPRRLVELYANHPFRNVPVDDLPSWKEAGILRWSPTDMEVKDFWAVPRGTSFTTPIYVPKQGQSNELEGYVVAMLTVPSGQSEFWIWQAGNLAAGPIAKLRHPDVQCGFPLHSAWVPEIAPRSSSYKVDLRSDTDINKHQHLPGWIRDIFEKDIYPAFD
;
A
#
# COMPACT_ATOMS: atom_id res chain seq x y z
N MET A 1 -7.12 31.87 6.46
CA MET A 1 -6.49 31.57 7.76
C MET A 1 -5.59 30.36 7.53
N ASN A 2 -4.32 30.42 7.90
CA ASN A 2 -3.46 29.23 7.83
C ASN A 2 -4.05 28.18 8.78
N SER A 3 -4.36 26.98 8.28
CA SER A 3 -4.78 25.86 9.12
C SER A 3 -3.71 25.64 10.19
N VAL A 4 -4.12 25.59 11.46
CA VAL A 4 -3.23 25.29 12.61
C VAL A 4 -3.27 23.79 12.93
N ALA A 5 -4.01 22.98 12.15
CA ALA A 5 -4.40 21.63 12.53
C ALA A 5 -3.51 20.51 11.94
N LEU A 6 -2.89 20.72 10.77
CA LEU A 6 -1.84 19.87 10.21
C LEU A 6 -0.68 20.70 9.68
N PRO A 7 0.53 20.11 9.57
CA PRO A 7 1.63 20.81 8.95
C PRO A 7 1.30 21.02 7.47
N ASN A 8 1.38 22.26 7.02
CA ASN A 8 1.17 22.68 5.62
C ASN A 8 2.19 22.09 4.62
N LYS A 9 3.05 21.16 5.07
CA LYS A 9 4.20 20.65 4.33
C LYS A 9 4.29 19.14 4.13
N THR A 10 3.31 18.37 4.56
CA THR A 10 3.26 16.90 4.32
C THR A 10 3.28 16.52 2.82
N ARG A 11 2.98 17.48 1.95
CA ARG A 11 3.05 17.36 0.50
C ARG A 11 4.46 17.55 -0.10
N TYR A 12 5.35 18.23 0.61
CA TYR A 12 6.67 18.58 0.09
C TYR A 12 7.72 17.59 0.59
N GLN A 13 8.68 17.31 -0.28
CA GLN A 13 9.84 16.49 0.02
C GLN A 13 11.06 17.01 -0.74
N ASN A 14 12.24 16.52 -0.38
CA ASN A 14 13.43 16.76 -1.19
C ASN A 14 13.23 16.27 -2.63
N THR A 15 13.64 17.09 -3.59
CA THR A 15 13.70 16.71 -5.01
C THR A 15 15.01 16.02 -5.37
N THR A 16 16.01 16.10 -4.50
CA THR A 16 17.33 15.47 -4.66
C THR A 16 17.47 14.36 -3.62
N SER A 17 18.11 13.26 -4.02
CA SER A 17 18.52 12.19 -3.11
C SER A 17 19.32 12.73 -1.93
N VAL A 18 19.10 12.09 -0.78
CA VAL A 18 19.81 12.36 0.46
C VAL A 18 20.70 11.15 0.78
N ASP A 19 21.89 11.38 1.33
CA ASP A 19 22.84 10.37 1.82
C ASP A 19 23.69 11.06 2.91
N LEU A 20 23.22 11.05 4.16
CA LEU A 20 23.80 11.79 5.28
C LEU A 20 23.38 11.25 6.64
N ASP A 21 24.01 11.73 7.70
CA ASP A 21 23.66 11.36 9.09
C ASP A 21 22.59 12.27 9.68
N LEU A 22 21.64 11.67 10.39
CA LEU A 22 20.65 12.42 11.16
C LEU A 22 21.25 12.92 12.47
N ASN A 23 20.82 14.10 12.91
CA ASN A 23 21.18 14.64 14.22
C ASN A 23 20.15 14.23 15.26
N THR A 24 20.60 13.73 16.42
CA THR A 24 19.74 13.61 17.59
C THR A 24 19.44 14.99 18.17
N ILE A 25 18.17 15.36 18.16
CA ILE A 25 17.69 16.65 18.68
C ILE A 25 17.11 16.54 20.09
N GLU A 26 16.72 15.33 20.51
CA GLU A 26 16.22 15.03 21.85
C GLU A 26 16.47 13.55 22.16
N GLY A 27 16.77 13.23 23.42
CA GLY A 27 16.94 11.85 23.88
C GLY A 27 18.26 11.21 23.45
N THR A 28 18.28 9.88 23.34
CA THR A 28 19.48 9.11 22.98
C THR A 28 19.09 7.89 22.15
N VAL A 29 19.74 7.71 21.00
CA VAL A 29 19.55 6.53 20.17
C VAL A 29 20.10 5.32 20.93
N PRO A 30 19.31 4.25 21.13
CA PRO A 30 19.78 3.03 21.79
C PRO A 30 20.92 2.38 21.01
N GLY A 31 22.04 2.08 21.70
CA GLY A 31 23.25 1.50 21.09
C GLY A 31 23.09 0.07 20.57
N ASP A 32 21.96 -0.57 20.84
CA ASP A 32 21.57 -1.93 20.48
C ASP A 32 20.51 -1.97 19.35
N MET A 33 20.20 -0.83 18.72
CA MET A 33 19.41 -0.76 17.49
C MET A 33 20.28 -1.03 16.26
N MET A 34 20.01 -2.14 15.57
CA MET A 34 20.72 -2.56 14.35
C MET A 34 19.75 -2.74 13.16
N GLY A 35 20.30 -2.75 11.95
CA GLY A 35 19.58 -3.09 10.72
C GLY A 35 19.08 -1.89 9.96
N HIS A 36 18.08 -2.12 9.10
CA HIS A 36 17.70 -1.18 8.05
C HIS A 36 16.19 -1.04 7.94
N ALA A 37 15.69 0.18 8.14
CA ALA A 37 14.26 0.50 7.99
C ALA A 37 14.02 1.25 6.68
N PHE A 38 13.03 0.81 5.92
CA PHE A 38 12.66 1.38 4.63
C PHE A 38 11.25 1.95 4.66
N TRP A 39 11.04 3.08 4.00
CA TRP A 39 9.72 3.65 3.71
C TRP A 39 9.60 3.94 2.22
N ILE A 40 8.40 3.74 1.69
CA ILE A 40 8.02 4.21 0.36
C ILE A 40 7.03 5.36 0.49
N VAL A 41 7.31 6.45 -0.23
CA VAL A 41 6.56 7.71 -0.18
C VAL A 41 6.10 8.05 -1.59
N PRO A 42 4.78 8.20 -1.83
CA PRO A 42 4.30 8.70 -3.09
C PRO A 42 4.47 10.23 -3.15
N THR A 43 5.11 10.70 -4.22
CA THR A 43 5.48 12.10 -4.43
C THR A 43 4.46 12.76 -5.36
N PRO A 44 3.54 13.61 -4.87
CA PRO A 44 2.47 14.14 -5.69
C PRO A 44 3.01 15.07 -6.80
N GLN A 45 2.54 14.92 -8.03
CA GLN A 45 3.04 15.67 -9.21
C GLN A 45 2.42 17.09 -9.35
N GLY A 46 2.15 17.78 -8.23
CA GLY A 46 1.59 19.14 -8.17
C GLY A 46 0.07 19.26 -8.39
N GLY A 47 -0.48 20.46 -8.18
CA GLY A 47 -1.89 20.80 -8.42
C GLY A 47 -2.86 20.12 -7.44
N ASP A 48 -3.88 19.46 -7.96
CA ASP A 48 -4.88 18.63 -7.25
C ASP A 48 -4.63 17.12 -7.44
N THR A 49 -3.40 16.73 -7.82
CA THR A 49 -3.02 15.32 -7.99
C THR A 49 -3.25 14.54 -6.70
N PRO A 50 -4.03 13.43 -6.72
CA PRO A 50 -4.13 12.50 -5.61
C PRO A 50 -2.75 12.06 -5.15
N TRP A 51 -2.51 12.04 -3.85
CA TRP A 51 -1.18 11.76 -3.31
C TRP A 51 -0.71 10.36 -3.69
N PHE A 52 -1.60 9.37 -3.63
CA PHE A 52 -1.30 7.98 -3.98
C PHE A 52 -0.99 7.79 -5.47
N ASN A 53 -1.30 8.76 -6.34
CA ASN A 53 -0.88 8.77 -7.74
C ASN A 53 0.47 9.49 -7.95
N GLY A 54 1.24 9.67 -6.88
CA GLY A 54 2.58 10.27 -6.91
C GLY A 54 3.66 9.32 -7.42
N ARG A 55 4.85 9.83 -7.74
CA ARG A 55 6.00 8.95 -8.06
C ARG A 55 6.55 8.33 -6.79
N GLY A 56 7.01 7.07 -6.83
CA GLY A 56 7.64 6.45 -5.66
C GLY A 56 8.94 7.15 -5.29
N GLN A 57 9.18 7.32 -3.99
CA GLN A 57 10.43 7.77 -3.39
C GLN A 57 10.75 6.85 -2.22
N LEU A 58 11.93 6.22 -2.26
CA LEU A 58 12.42 5.38 -1.17
C LEU A 58 13.20 6.23 -0.16
N TYR A 59 13.04 5.88 1.11
CA TYR A 59 13.87 6.32 2.22
C TYR A 59 14.36 5.09 2.97
N ARG A 60 15.63 5.06 3.35
CA ARG A 60 16.23 4.03 4.19
C ARG A 60 16.93 4.69 5.38
N LEU A 61 16.67 4.19 6.59
CA LEU A 61 17.47 4.48 7.77
C LEU A 61 18.35 3.27 8.09
N ASP A 62 19.64 3.51 8.26
CA ASP A 62 20.61 2.53 8.73
C ASP A 62 20.92 2.79 10.21
N PHE A 63 20.66 1.80 11.06
CA PHE A 63 20.95 1.87 12.49
C PHE A 63 22.30 1.21 12.77
N ASN A 64 23.25 2.00 13.26
CA ASN A 64 24.59 1.55 13.63
C ASN A 64 24.93 2.06 15.04
N SER A 65 24.31 1.44 16.05
CA SER A 65 24.44 1.76 17.47
C SER A 65 23.98 3.18 17.79
N ASP A 66 24.90 4.15 17.81
CA ASP A 66 24.65 5.55 18.17
C ASP A 66 24.43 6.45 16.95
N ARG A 67 24.62 5.92 15.74
CA ARG A 67 24.49 6.66 14.48
C ARG A 67 23.31 6.14 13.67
N VAL A 68 22.48 7.08 13.22
CA VAL A 68 21.40 6.82 12.25
C VAL A 68 21.71 7.56 10.96
N HIS A 69 21.92 6.80 9.89
CA HIS A 69 22.21 7.33 8.57
C HIS A 69 20.95 7.23 7.69
N ILE A 70 20.64 8.28 6.92
CA ILE A 70 19.50 8.30 6.00
C ILE A 70 19.98 8.33 4.55
N LYS A 71 19.38 7.47 3.74
CA LYS A 71 19.51 7.47 2.29
C LYS A 71 18.15 7.60 1.61
N SER A 72 18.05 8.32 0.50
CA SER A 72 16.82 8.40 -0.30
C SER A 72 17.09 8.37 -1.81
N ALA A 73 16.17 7.78 -2.57
CA ALA A 73 16.22 7.77 -4.03
C ALA A 73 14.82 7.73 -4.66
N PRO A 74 14.63 8.39 -5.82
CA PRO A 74 13.40 8.23 -6.58
C PRO A 74 13.28 6.80 -7.12
N PHE A 75 12.07 6.24 -7.09
CA PHE A 75 11.78 4.92 -7.63
C PHE A 75 11.28 5.05 -9.07
N GLU A 76 12.20 4.96 -10.04
CA GLU A 76 11.90 5.18 -11.45
C GLU A 76 11.74 3.86 -12.23
N THR A 77 10.52 3.33 -12.31
CA THR A 77 10.20 2.21 -13.24
C THR A 77 10.24 2.68 -14.70
N PRO A 78 10.26 1.76 -15.69
CA PRO A 78 10.21 2.11 -17.11
C PRO A 78 9.09 3.10 -17.48
N SER A 79 7.90 2.91 -16.91
CA SER A 79 6.73 3.77 -17.16
C SER A 79 6.86 5.17 -16.51
N VAL A 80 7.59 5.27 -15.39
CA VAL A 80 7.88 6.54 -14.71
C VAL A 80 8.94 7.33 -15.48
N ILE A 81 10.00 6.66 -15.94
CA ILE A 81 11.01 7.25 -16.83
C ILE A 81 10.34 7.76 -18.10
N CYS A 82 9.47 6.95 -18.71
CA CYS A 82 8.72 7.33 -19.91
C CYS A 82 7.90 8.61 -19.71
N ASP A 83 7.08 8.67 -18.65
CA ASP A 83 6.28 9.87 -18.34
C ASP A 83 7.16 11.09 -18.09
N ARG A 84 8.26 10.95 -17.33
CA ARG A 84 9.20 12.06 -17.09
C ARG A 84 9.78 12.59 -18.39
N LYS A 85 10.26 11.71 -19.27
CA LYS A 85 10.85 12.08 -20.56
C LYS A 85 9.83 12.71 -21.50
N ILE A 86 8.57 12.24 -21.51
CA ILE A 86 7.47 12.89 -22.24
C ILE A 86 7.25 14.31 -21.73
N GLN A 87 7.29 14.53 -20.41
CA GLN A 87 7.07 15.86 -19.81
C GLN A 87 8.19 16.86 -20.14
N GLU A 88 9.45 16.39 -20.22
CA GLU A 88 10.64 17.18 -20.58
C GLU A 88 10.61 17.72 -22.03
N LYS A 89 9.90 17.06 -22.96
CA LYS A 89 9.82 17.47 -24.37
C LYS A 89 8.90 18.68 -24.57
N SER A 90 9.40 19.88 -24.28
CA SER A 90 8.66 21.16 -24.43
C SER A 90 8.30 21.53 -25.87
N GLN A 91 9.10 21.08 -26.85
CA GLN A 91 9.01 21.44 -28.27
C GLN A 91 7.84 20.78 -29.04
N TRP A 92 7.14 19.82 -28.44
CA TRP A 92 6.03 19.09 -29.07
C TRP A 92 4.74 19.18 -28.26
N GLN A 93 4.30 20.39 -27.92
CA GLN A 93 3.18 20.60 -26.97
C GLN A 93 1.90 19.82 -27.29
N LEU A 94 1.55 19.69 -28.57
CA LEU A 94 0.37 18.94 -29.02
C LEU A 94 0.55 17.43 -28.81
N TRP A 95 1.68 16.87 -29.22
CA TRP A 95 1.98 15.43 -29.05
C TRP A 95 2.19 15.07 -27.59
N ARG A 96 2.84 15.94 -26.81
CA ARG A 96 2.97 15.79 -25.36
C ARG A 96 1.59 15.65 -24.69
N ARG A 97 0.57 16.40 -25.14
CA ARG A 97 -0.79 16.28 -24.59
C ARG A 97 -1.42 14.91 -24.87
N LEU A 98 -1.10 14.27 -26.00
CA LEU A 98 -1.63 12.96 -26.36
C LEU A 98 -1.01 11.83 -25.54
N TYR A 99 0.29 11.89 -25.26
CA TYR A 99 1.04 10.80 -24.62
C TYR A 99 1.33 11.00 -23.13
N ARG A 100 1.10 12.18 -22.52
CA ARG A 100 1.29 12.32 -21.07
C ARG A 100 0.36 11.40 -20.30
N PHE A 101 0.84 10.84 -19.20
CA PHE A 101 0.01 10.17 -18.22
C PHE A 101 -0.80 11.22 -17.44
N ARG A 102 -2.05 10.88 -17.11
CA ARG A 102 -2.98 11.81 -16.45
C ARG A 102 -3.66 11.14 -15.28
N ASN A 103 -3.94 11.93 -14.25
CA ASN A 103 -4.96 11.62 -13.26
C ASN A 103 -6.31 12.03 -13.90
N ARG A 104 -7.21 11.08 -14.14
CA ARG A 104 -8.57 11.36 -14.63
C ARG A 104 -9.64 11.17 -13.55
N GLY A 105 -9.27 10.48 -12.48
CA GLY A 105 -10.04 10.11 -11.30
C GLY A 105 -9.49 8.78 -10.77
N GLY A 106 -9.81 8.41 -9.53
CA GLY A 106 -9.35 7.16 -8.91
C GLY A 106 -7.84 7.05 -8.69
N LEU A 107 -7.42 5.84 -8.28
CA LEU A 107 -6.07 5.52 -7.81
C LEU A 107 -5.14 4.96 -8.90
N ALA A 108 -5.18 5.51 -10.11
CA ALA A 108 -4.10 5.26 -11.05
C ALA A 108 -3.85 6.44 -12.00
N ARG A 109 -2.67 6.42 -12.60
CA ARG A 109 -2.23 7.39 -13.59
C ARG A 109 -2.12 6.73 -14.95
N MET A 110 -2.93 7.16 -15.90
CA MET A 110 -3.12 6.44 -17.16
C MET A 110 -2.92 7.31 -18.40
N ASN A 111 -2.56 6.67 -19.49
CA ASN A 111 -2.62 7.19 -20.86
C ASN A 111 -3.29 6.15 -21.77
N LEU A 112 -4.27 6.57 -22.56
CA LEU A 112 -5.04 5.62 -23.39
C LEU A 112 -4.24 4.96 -24.52
N LEU A 113 -3.06 5.48 -24.87
CA LEU A 113 -2.19 4.92 -25.91
C LEU A 113 -1.02 4.11 -25.31
N LEU A 114 -0.56 4.45 -24.11
CA LEU A 114 0.60 3.80 -23.48
C LEU A 114 0.21 2.80 -22.38
N GLY A 115 -0.95 2.98 -21.74
CA GLY A 115 -1.46 2.19 -20.63
C GLY A 115 -1.29 2.86 -19.26
N VAL A 116 -0.91 2.09 -18.25
CA VAL A 116 -0.88 2.52 -16.83
C VAL A 116 0.55 2.75 -16.37
N GLN A 117 0.76 3.81 -15.60
CA GLN A 117 2.04 4.04 -14.95
C GLN A 117 2.18 3.12 -13.73
N ASN A 118 3.19 2.25 -13.74
CA ASN A 118 3.56 1.43 -12.60
C ASN A 118 4.46 2.24 -11.65
N GLN A 119 3.88 2.89 -10.64
CA GLN A 119 4.62 3.83 -9.78
C GLN A 119 5.39 3.15 -8.65
N CYS A 120 5.02 1.90 -8.30
CA CYS A 120 5.59 1.11 -7.19
C CYS A 120 5.82 1.97 -5.93
N ASN A 121 4.78 2.68 -5.51
CA ASN A 121 4.85 3.73 -4.51
C ASN A 121 4.04 3.41 -3.23
N THR A 122 3.46 2.21 -3.14
CA THR A 122 2.53 1.84 -2.07
C THR A 122 3.25 1.11 -0.96
N ALA A 123 3.73 -0.13 -1.20
CA ALA A 123 4.36 -0.93 -0.16
C ALA A 123 5.67 -1.59 -0.56
N LEU A 124 6.30 -2.23 0.44
CA LEU A 124 7.59 -2.90 0.35
C LEU A 124 7.46 -4.31 0.92
N GLN A 125 7.99 -5.30 0.20
CA GLN A 125 8.08 -6.68 0.65
C GLN A 125 9.53 -7.12 0.62
N ALA A 126 10.07 -7.52 1.78
CA ALA A 126 11.35 -8.21 1.86
C ALA A 126 11.14 -9.73 1.80
N PHE A 127 12.12 -10.43 1.25
CA PHE A 127 12.17 -11.88 1.18
C PHE A 127 13.61 -12.35 1.07
N ARG A 128 13.88 -13.64 1.32
CA ARG A 128 15.22 -14.21 1.16
C ARG A 128 15.43 -14.72 -0.26
N ASP A 129 16.62 -14.45 -0.78
CA ASP A 129 17.12 -15.04 -2.01
C ASP A 129 17.25 -16.57 -1.82
N PRO A 130 16.62 -17.40 -2.66
CA PRO A 130 16.68 -18.86 -2.52
C PRO A 130 18.08 -19.44 -2.76
N GLU A 131 18.95 -18.75 -3.51
CA GLU A 131 20.28 -19.25 -3.86
C GLU A 131 21.33 -18.98 -2.77
N ASN A 132 21.26 -17.80 -2.14
CA ASN A 132 22.32 -17.34 -1.23
C ASN A 132 21.82 -16.89 0.16
N GLY A 133 20.50 -16.86 0.39
CA GLY A 133 19.89 -16.52 1.67
C GLY A 133 19.92 -15.03 2.04
N SER A 134 20.53 -14.18 1.22
CA SER A 134 20.55 -12.72 1.43
C SER A 134 19.16 -12.11 1.28
N TRP A 135 18.94 -10.97 1.90
CA TRP A 135 17.67 -10.26 1.75
C TRP A 135 17.57 -9.59 0.37
N ARG A 136 16.39 -9.69 -0.23
CA ARG A 136 15.93 -8.95 -1.40
C ARG A 136 14.66 -8.19 -1.04
N MET A 137 14.36 -7.14 -1.77
CA MET A 137 13.16 -6.33 -1.54
C MET A 137 12.54 -5.86 -2.85
N MET A 138 11.21 -5.82 -2.88
CA MET A 138 10.43 -5.29 -3.99
C MET A 138 9.48 -4.19 -3.51
N ALA A 139 9.22 -3.22 -4.39
CA ALA A 139 8.21 -2.19 -4.20
C ALA A 139 6.95 -2.51 -5.01
N THR A 140 5.78 -2.22 -4.45
CA THR A 140 4.48 -2.68 -4.96
C THR A 140 3.49 -1.52 -5.14
N ILE A 141 2.43 -1.79 -5.90
CA ILE A 141 1.27 -0.93 -6.10
C ILE A 141 0.10 -1.79 -6.59
N ASP A 142 -1.13 -1.47 -6.20
CA ASP A 142 -2.34 -2.25 -6.55
C ASP A 142 -2.62 -2.35 -8.06
N SER A 143 -2.06 -1.44 -8.87
CA SER A 143 -2.30 -1.34 -10.32
C SER A 143 -1.05 -1.57 -11.18
N GLY A 144 -0.09 -2.36 -10.67
CA GLY A 144 1.10 -2.72 -11.41
C GLY A 144 1.78 -3.99 -10.90
N ARG A 145 2.81 -4.41 -11.62
CA ARG A 145 3.70 -5.51 -11.19
C ARG A 145 4.66 -4.99 -10.11
N PRO A 146 4.95 -5.77 -9.05
CA PRO A 146 6.04 -5.47 -8.14
C PRO A 146 7.37 -5.31 -8.89
N PHE A 147 8.28 -4.54 -8.31
CA PHE A 147 9.57 -4.25 -8.91
C PHE A 147 10.67 -4.34 -7.85
N GLU A 148 11.64 -5.23 -8.06
CA GLU A 148 12.81 -5.36 -7.20
C GLU A 148 13.75 -4.18 -7.34
N PHE A 149 14.43 -3.84 -6.25
CA PHE A 149 15.47 -2.82 -6.24
C PHE A 149 16.68 -3.28 -5.44
N ASP A 150 17.84 -2.69 -5.73
CA ASP A 150 19.04 -2.91 -4.94
C ASP A 150 18.94 -2.11 -3.63
N MET A 151 18.93 -2.80 -2.50
CA MET A 151 18.74 -2.16 -1.18
C MET A 151 19.89 -1.25 -0.77
N THR A 152 21.09 -1.38 -1.36
CA THR A 152 22.26 -0.54 -1.04
C THR A 152 22.22 0.80 -1.77
N THR A 153 21.81 0.78 -3.05
CA THR A 153 21.74 1.96 -3.93
C THR A 153 20.34 2.59 -3.98
N LEU A 154 19.30 1.85 -3.57
CA LEU A 154 17.88 2.17 -3.72
C LEU A 154 17.41 2.28 -5.19
N SER A 155 18.16 1.73 -6.14
CA SER A 155 17.83 1.80 -7.57
C SER A 155 16.98 0.59 -8.00
N PRO A 156 15.87 0.80 -8.75
CA PRO A 156 15.09 -0.28 -9.36
C PRO A 156 15.96 -1.17 -10.26
N VAL A 157 15.73 -2.49 -10.22
CA VAL A 157 16.52 -3.50 -10.96
C VAL A 157 15.70 -4.28 -11.98
N THR A 158 14.60 -4.92 -11.56
CA THR A 158 13.80 -5.80 -12.45
C THR A 158 12.34 -5.89 -11.97
N PRO A 159 11.35 -6.00 -12.87
CA PRO A 159 10.00 -6.38 -12.45
C PRO A 159 9.99 -7.81 -11.92
N VAL A 160 8.99 -8.12 -11.09
CA VAL A 160 8.68 -9.48 -10.61
C VAL A 160 7.67 -10.12 -11.56
N GLY A 161 8.11 -11.17 -12.23
CA GLY A 161 7.42 -11.82 -13.35
C GLY A 161 7.45 -10.99 -14.63
N SER A 162 7.60 -11.63 -15.78
CA SER A 162 7.41 -11.02 -17.10
C SER A 162 5.94 -10.68 -17.35
N ASN A 163 5.64 -9.76 -18.27
CA ASN A 163 4.29 -9.43 -18.71
C ASN A 163 3.51 -10.68 -19.17
N SER A 164 4.19 -11.71 -19.68
CA SER A 164 3.54 -12.94 -20.15
C SER A 164 3.07 -13.88 -19.02
N GLU A 165 3.55 -13.67 -17.80
CA GLU A 165 3.17 -14.48 -16.64
C GLU A 165 1.97 -13.90 -15.89
N TRP A 166 1.75 -12.59 -16.03
CA TRP A 166 0.62 -11.86 -15.45
C TRP A 166 -0.60 -11.88 -16.38
N LYS A 167 -1.81 -11.82 -15.81
CA LYS A 167 -3.04 -11.54 -16.54
C LYS A 167 -3.29 -10.04 -16.51
N ALA A 168 -3.06 -9.40 -17.65
CA ALA A 168 -3.38 -8.00 -17.84
C ALA A 168 -4.89 -7.82 -18.00
N MET A 169 -5.40 -6.67 -17.54
CA MET A 169 -6.68 -6.17 -17.99
C MET A 169 -6.51 -5.60 -19.40
N GLU A 170 -6.85 -6.42 -20.40
CA GLU A 170 -6.81 -6.03 -21.81
C GLU A 170 -8.20 -5.57 -22.28
N ILE A 171 -8.28 -4.39 -22.90
CA ILE A 171 -9.52 -3.93 -23.55
C ILE A 171 -9.63 -4.59 -24.91
N ASP A 172 -10.53 -5.56 -25.04
CA ASP A 172 -10.78 -6.29 -26.29
C ASP A 172 -11.72 -5.54 -27.25
N GLY A 173 -11.21 -4.48 -27.87
CA GLY A 173 -11.88 -3.80 -28.99
C GLY A 173 -12.76 -2.61 -28.60
N ILE A 174 -13.49 -2.03 -29.56
CA ILE A 174 -14.53 -1.00 -29.36
C ILE A 174 -15.69 -1.37 -30.30
N PRO A 175 -16.97 -1.43 -29.86
CA PRO A 175 -18.05 -1.89 -30.74
C PRO A 175 -18.28 -0.86 -31.81
N GLY A 176 -18.45 -1.34 -33.04
CA GLY A 176 -18.58 -0.50 -34.21
C GLY A 176 -17.25 -0.02 -34.80
N VAL A 177 -16.10 -0.34 -34.18
CA VAL A 177 -14.75 -0.03 -34.70
C VAL A 177 -13.92 -1.30 -34.98
N GLY A 178 -14.41 -2.48 -34.58
CA GLY A 178 -13.78 -3.80 -34.82
C GLY A 178 -12.88 -4.27 -33.66
N ASP A 179 -12.25 -5.45 -33.84
CA ASP A 179 -11.34 -6.11 -32.89
C ASP A 179 -9.98 -5.40 -32.80
N ILE A 180 -9.97 -4.08 -32.58
CA ILE A 180 -8.73 -3.33 -32.39
C ILE A 180 -8.24 -3.59 -30.96
N LYS A 181 -7.40 -4.61 -30.81
CA LYS A 181 -6.53 -4.74 -29.63
C LYS A 181 -5.52 -3.59 -29.68
N PHE A 182 -5.58 -2.68 -28.71
CA PHE A 182 -4.48 -1.74 -28.48
C PHE A 182 -3.55 -2.37 -27.44
N PRO A 183 -2.47 -3.07 -27.84
CA PRO A 183 -1.52 -3.57 -26.87
C PRO A 183 -0.84 -2.36 -26.23
N TRP A 184 -1.19 -2.05 -25.00
CA TRP A 184 -0.48 -1.07 -24.20
C TRP A 184 0.92 -1.58 -23.94
N ILE A 185 1.92 -0.74 -24.17
CA ILE A 185 3.31 -1.06 -23.82
C ILE A 185 3.51 -1.12 -22.30
N PHE A 186 2.63 -0.47 -21.53
CA PHE A 186 2.51 -0.62 -20.08
C PHE A 186 1.11 -1.16 -19.73
N PRO A 187 0.89 -2.49 -19.81
CA PRO A 187 -0.40 -3.10 -19.51
C PRO A 187 -0.82 -2.83 -18.06
N MET A 188 -2.14 -2.84 -17.82
CA MET A 188 -2.69 -2.75 -16.48
C MET A 188 -2.72 -4.14 -15.85
N HIS A 189 -1.78 -4.40 -14.95
CA HIS A 189 -1.77 -5.61 -14.13
C HIS A 189 -2.28 -5.24 -12.76
N MET A 190 -3.43 -5.78 -12.36
CA MET A 190 -3.88 -5.57 -10.99
C MET A 190 -3.17 -6.56 -10.09
N SER A 191 -2.72 -6.07 -8.95
CA SER A 191 -2.09 -6.86 -7.90
C SER A 191 -2.48 -6.32 -6.53
N GLY A 192 -2.03 -6.97 -5.45
CA GLY A 192 -2.11 -6.40 -4.11
C GLY A 192 -0.85 -5.59 -3.78
N ALA A 193 -0.99 -4.51 -3.03
CA ALA A 193 0.17 -3.82 -2.46
C ALA A 193 0.90 -4.71 -1.44
N HIS A 194 0.17 -5.51 -0.67
CA HIS A 194 0.74 -6.44 0.30
C HIS A 194 0.66 -7.87 -0.21
N THR A 195 1.80 -8.35 -0.71
CA THR A 195 2.06 -9.77 -0.96
C THR A 195 2.20 -10.53 0.36
N ALA A 196 2.18 -11.87 0.31
CA ALA A 196 2.50 -12.70 1.47
C ALA A 196 3.80 -13.48 1.22
N TYR A 197 4.72 -13.44 2.18
CA TYR A 197 5.96 -14.21 2.15
C TYR A 197 5.96 -15.24 3.28
N ASP A 198 6.14 -16.52 2.95
CA ASP A 198 6.29 -17.59 3.94
C ASP A 198 7.78 -17.84 4.19
N GLU A 199 8.28 -17.36 5.33
CA GLU A 199 9.68 -17.57 5.75
C GLU A 199 10.03 -19.05 5.97
N ASN A 200 9.03 -19.92 6.20
CA ASN A 200 9.26 -21.33 6.45
C ASN A 200 9.52 -22.11 5.15
N THR A 201 8.91 -21.69 4.03
CA THR A 201 9.02 -22.38 2.74
C THR A 201 9.82 -21.59 1.71
N GLY A 202 10.00 -20.29 1.90
CA GLY A 202 10.60 -19.38 0.93
C GLY A 202 9.64 -18.92 -0.18
N GLU A 203 8.37 -19.33 -0.14
CA GLU A 203 7.38 -19.00 -1.15
C GLU A 203 6.82 -17.58 -0.98
N ILE A 204 6.60 -16.91 -2.10
CA ILE A 204 5.98 -15.60 -2.20
C ILE A 204 4.67 -15.75 -2.96
N PHE A 205 3.58 -15.29 -2.36
CA PHE A 205 2.26 -15.33 -2.94
C PHE A 205 1.88 -13.93 -3.43
N LEU A 206 1.42 -13.84 -4.67
CA LEU A 206 0.94 -12.61 -5.29
C LEU A 206 -0.45 -12.84 -5.88
N ILE A 207 -1.38 -11.92 -5.62
CA ILE A 207 -2.71 -11.98 -6.23
C ILE A 207 -2.75 -11.19 -7.52
N ASN A 208 -3.53 -11.68 -8.49
CA ASN A 208 -3.80 -11.01 -9.76
C ASN A 208 -5.30 -11.11 -10.11
N PRO A 209 -6.11 -10.16 -9.59
CA PRO A 209 -7.50 -10.03 -9.99
C PRO A 209 -7.60 -9.41 -11.40
N VAL A 210 -8.61 -9.82 -12.15
CA VAL A 210 -9.06 -9.23 -13.41
C VAL A 210 -10.46 -8.74 -13.14
N PHE A 211 -10.66 -7.43 -13.20
CA PHE A 211 -11.94 -6.84 -12.85
C PHE A 211 -12.84 -6.75 -14.07
N GLU A 212 -14.14 -6.77 -13.80
CA GLU A 212 -15.13 -6.49 -14.83
C GLU A 212 -15.00 -5.03 -15.28
N MET A 213 -14.86 -4.81 -16.59
CA MET A 213 -14.98 -3.48 -17.19
C MET A 213 -16.20 -3.44 -18.11
N PRO A 214 -17.30 -2.77 -17.70
CA PRO A 214 -18.45 -2.53 -18.55
C PRO A 214 -18.14 -1.35 -19.48
N LEU A 215 -17.23 -1.54 -20.44
CA LEU A 215 -17.14 -0.64 -21.58
C LEU A 215 -18.07 -1.16 -22.66
N ALA A 216 -18.56 -0.26 -23.50
CA ALA A 216 -19.22 -0.65 -24.76
C ALA A 216 -18.34 -1.70 -25.47
N ALA A 217 -17.01 -1.55 -25.41
CA ALA A 217 -15.86 -2.30 -25.90
C ALA A 217 -15.78 -3.84 -25.77
N GLY A 218 -16.87 -4.55 -25.47
CA GLY A 218 -16.77 -5.96 -25.12
C GLY A 218 -16.50 -6.14 -23.63
N LEU A 219 -17.01 -7.24 -23.10
CA LEU A 219 -16.98 -7.56 -21.68
C LEU A 219 -15.63 -8.20 -21.34
N ILE A 220 -14.86 -7.61 -20.43
CA ILE A 220 -13.81 -8.34 -19.71
C ILE A 220 -14.53 -9.17 -18.65
N GLU A 221 -14.48 -10.49 -18.77
CA GLU A 221 -15.01 -11.37 -17.73
C GLU A 221 -14.11 -11.29 -16.49
N PRO A 222 -14.67 -11.05 -15.29
CA PRO A 222 -13.87 -11.00 -14.09
C PRO A 222 -13.27 -12.36 -13.77
N ASP A 223 -12.05 -12.35 -13.24
CA ASP A 223 -11.30 -13.54 -12.89
C ASP A 223 -10.33 -13.23 -11.76
N THR A 224 -9.84 -14.24 -11.04
CA THR A 224 -8.81 -14.04 -10.00
C THR A 224 -7.81 -15.17 -10.02
N HIS A 225 -6.53 -14.81 -10.00
CA HIS A 225 -5.42 -15.75 -9.99
C HIS A 225 -4.52 -15.51 -8.77
N LEU A 226 -3.90 -16.58 -8.27
CA LEU A 226 -2.75 -16.51 -7.38
C LEU A 226 -1.50 -16.98 -8.11
N HIS A 227 -0.43 -16.22 -7.98
CA HIS A 227 0.91 -16.58 -8.40
C HIS A 227 1.71 -17.03 -7.18
N VAL A 228 2.30 -18.21 -7.26
CA VAL A 228 3.32 -18.68 -6.31
C VAL A 228 4.68 -18.52 -6.96
N TRP A 229 5.60 -17.85 -6.26
CA TRP A 229 6.94 -17.56 -6.74
C TRP A 229 7.99 -17.93 -5.68
N ASP A 230 9.12 -18.48 -6.13
CA ASP A 230 10.24 -18.91 -5.29
C ASP A 230 11.37 -17.87 -5.19
N GLY A 231 11.24 -16.74 -5.88
CA GLY A 231 12.28 -15.71 -5.95
C GLY A 231 13.25 -15.84 -7.12
N ALA A 232 13.21 -16.90 -7.93
CA ALA A 232 14.19 -17.14 -9.02
C ALA A 232 13.59 -17.66 -10.33
N GLY A 233 12.48 -18.39 -10.26
CA GLY A 233 11.81 -19.01 -11.41
C GLY A 233 10.67 -18.18 -11.97
N LYS A 234 9.86 -18.86 -12.80
CA LYS A 234 8.54 -18.38 -13.24
C LYS A 234 7.50 -18.62 -12.16
N PHE A 235 6.37 -17.94 -12.28
CA PHE A 235 5.23 -18.21 -11.42
C PHE A 235 4.60 -19.58 -11.70
N THR A 236 4.12 -20.22 -10.63
CA THR A 236 3.03 -21.18 -10.71
C THR A 236 1.72 -20.39 -10.54
N THR A 237 0.93 -20.30 -11.60
CA THR A 237 -0.30 -19.49 -11.63
C THR A 237 -1.53 -20.36 -11.52
N THR A 238 -2.30 -20.18 -10.45
CA THR A 238 -3.52 -20.96 -10.17
C THR A 238 -4.74 -20.05 -10.23
N ARG A 239 -5.79 -20.47 -10.95
CA ARG A 239 -7.08 -19.76 -11.00
C ARG A 239 -7.90 -20.05 -9.75
N ILE A 240 -8.54 -19.05 -9.15
CA ILE A 240 -9.27 -19.21 -7.89
C ILE A 240 -10.76 -19.29 -8.15
N ILE A 241 -11.38 -20.37 -7.68
CA ILE A 241 -12.80 -20.67 -7.84
C ILE A 241 -13.49 -20.51 -6.50
N ASP A 242 -14.58 -19.76 -6.47
CA ASP A 242 -15.45 -19.59 -5.33
C ASP A 242 -16.30 -20.85 -5.10
N ASP A 243 -16.22 -21.44 -3.90
CA ASP A 243 -16.94 -22.68 -3.57
C ASP A 243 -18.47 -22.52 -3.57
N SER A 244 -18.97 -21.34 -3.24
CA SER A 244 -20.40 -21.05 -3.13
C SER A 244 -21.07 -20.93 -4.50
N THR A 245 -20.32 -20.47 -5.52
CA THR A 245 -20.85 -20.22 -6.87
C THR A 245 -20.34 -21.20 -7.92
N GLY A 246 -19.22 -21.89 -7.67
CA GLY A 246 -18.52 -22.72 -8.66
C GLY A 246 -17.91 -21.93 -9.81
N LYS A 247 -17.78 -20.61 -9.67
CA LYS A 247 -17.24 -19.67 -10.67
C LYS A 247 -15.95 -19.04 -10.17
N PRO A 248 -15.17 -18.38 -11.03
CA PRO A 248 -14.00 -17.62 -10.58
C PRO A 248 -14.36 -16.61 -9.49
N VAL A 249 -13.47 -16.43 -8.52
CA VAL A 249 -13.59 -15.38 -7.51
C VAL A 249 -13.63 -14.02 -8.21
N VAL A 250 -14.60 -13.19 -7.84
CA VAL A 250 -14.79 -11.83 -8.36
C VAL A 250 -14.53 -10.84 -7.24
N ILE A 251 -13.41 -10.13 -7.34
CA ILE A 251 -13.09 -8.99 -6.48
C ILE A 251 -13.88 -7.77 -6.96
N LYS A 252 -14.66 -7.14 -6.09
CA LYS A 252 -15.52 -5.99 -6.43
C LYS A 252 -14.91 -4.66 -6.02
N GLN A 253 -14.10 -4.64 -4.97
CA GLN A 253 -13.47 -3.42 -4.45
C GLN A 253 -11.97 -3.41 -4.80
N SER A 254 -11.18 -4.17 -4.06
CA SER A 254 -9.75 -4.42 -4.29
C SER A 254 -9.29 -5.55 -3.37
N THR A 255 -8.23 -6.25 -3.79
CA THR A 255 -7.43 -7.05 -2.85
C THR A 255 -6.15 -6.30 -2.57
N HIS A 256 -6.23 -5.32 -1.66
CA HIS A 256 -5.07 -4.51 -1.27
C HIS A 256 -3.98 -5.36 -0.58
N GLN A 257 -4.42 -6.40 0.14
CA GLN A 257 -3.56 -7.29 0.91
C GLN A 257 -4.04 -8.74 0.82
N ILE A 258 -3.09 -9.67 0.87
CA ILE A 258 -3.32 -11.09 1.18
C ILE A 258 -2.50 -11.50 2.40
N ALA A 259 -2.84 -12.63 3.01
CA ALA A 259 -2.07 -13.24 4.10
C ALA A 259 -1.86 -14.74 3.84
N VAL A 260 -0.88 -15.32 4.53
CA VAL A 260 -0.57 -16.75 4.44
C VAL A 260 -0.63 -17.40 5.82
N THR A 261 -1.11 -18.63 5.87
CA THR A 261 -1.04 -19.54 7.00
C THR A 261 -0.28 -20.80 6.59
N ARG A 262 -0.10 -21.74 7.50
CA ARG A 262 0.54 -23.03 7.21
C ARG A 262 -0.15 -23.75 6.04
N ASN A 263 -1.47 -23.74 5.98
CA ASN A 263 -2.24 -24.51 4.99
C ASN A 263 -3.03 -23.64 3.99
N TYR A 264 -3.19 -22.34 4.21
CA TYR A 264 -4.05 -21.48 3.40
C TYR A 264 -3.40 -20.18 2.95
N VAL A 265 -3.86 -19.67 1.82
CA VAL A 265 -3.73 -18.25 1.45
C VAL A 265 -5.09 -17.59 1.68
N VAL A 266 -5.09 -16.45 2.38
CA VAL A 266 -6.30 -15.71 2.72
C VAL A 266 -6.41 -14.49 1.80
N ILE A 267 -7.51 -14.42 1.05
CA ILE A 267 -7.86 -13.31 0.18
C ILE A 267 -9.02 -12.56 0.80
N ILE A 268 -8.94 -11.23 0.88
CA ILE A 268 -10.06 -10.37 1.30
C ILE A 268 -10.37 -9.35 0.19
N ASP A 269 -11.65 -9.18 -0.15
CA ASP A 269 -12.13 -8.03 -0.93
C ASP A 269 -12.21 -6.80 -0.01
N THR A 270 -11.06 -6.17 0.19
CA THR A 270 -10.83 -5.08 1.14
C THR A 270 -11.59 -3.81 0.76
N ALA A 271 -11.95 -2.99 1.76
CA ALA A 271 -12.57 -1.67 1.58
C ALA A 271 -11.57 -0.62 1.09
N PHE A 272 -11.09 -0.86 -0.12
CA PHE A 272 -10.23 0.02 -0.88
C PHE A 272 -10.77 0.00 -2.32
N LEU A 273 -11.74 0.85 -2.61
CA LEU A 273 -12.58 0.71 -3.80
C LEU A 273 -11.87 1.28 -5.03
N ILE A 274 -11.65 0.43 -6.04
CA ILE A 274 -11.09 0.85 -7.32
C ILE A 274 -12.21 1.10 -8.33
N GLU A 275 -12.56 2.38 -8.51
CA GLU A 275 -13.64 2.79 -9.42
C GLU A 275 -13.12 3.03 -10.85
N TYR A 276 -13.06 1.97 -11.66
CA TYR A 276 -12.57 2.01 -13.04
C TYR A 276 -13.17 3.11 -13.92
N MET A 277 -14.48 3.33 -13.83
CA MET A 277 -15.15 4.36 -14.62
C MET A 277 -14.63 5.77 -14.28
N ARG A 278 -14.21 6.01 -13.04
CA ARG A 278 -13.55 7.27 -12.63
C ARG A 278 -12.12 7.37 -13.14
N MET A 279 -11.43 6.24 -13.34
CA MET A 279 -10.10 6.21 -13.93
C MET A 279 -10.11 6.58 -15.42
N VAL A 280 -11.22 6.31 -16.12
CA VAL A 280 -11.38 6.61 -17.55
C VAL A 280 -12.07 7.96 -17.79
N PHE A 281 -13.15 8.24 -17.04
CA PHE A 281 -14.04 9.39 -17.22
C PHE A 281 -14.06 10.31 -15.99
N SER A 282 -13.75 11.59 -16.21
CA SER A 282 -13.84 12.61 -15.17
C SER A 282 -15.30 12.92 -14.80
N GLY A 283 -15.59 13.10 -13.51
CA GLY A 283 -16.89 13.60 -13.02
C GLY A 283 -17.90 12.51 -12.63
N VAL A 284 -17.54 11.22 -12.75
CA VAL A 284 -18.28 10.11 -12.15
C VAL A 284 -18.21 10.24 -10.62
N ARG A 285 -19.36 10.06 -9.94
CA ARG A 285 -19.48 10.19 -8.47
C ARG A 285 -18.90 8.96 -7.78
N ALA A 286 -18.45 9.14 -6.54
CA ALA A 286 -18.01 8.06 -5.67
C ALA A 286 -19.18 7.17 -5.25
N GLU A 287 -18.93 5.87 -5.18
CA GLU A 287 -19.79 4.87 -4.55
C GLU A 287 -19.29 4.49 -3.15
N PRO A 288 -20.18 4.08 -2.23
CA PRO A 288 -19.73 3.63 -0.91
C PRO A 288 -19.10 2.25 -1.00
N GLN A 289 -18.08 2.01 -0.18
CA GLN A 289 -17.50 0.69 0.05
C GLN A 289 -18.53 -0.28 0.65
N SER A 290 -18.31 -1.58 0.44
CA SER A 290 -19.06 -2.64 1.13
C SER A 290 -18.80 -2.57 2.63
N ALA A 291 -19.85 -2.66 3.43
CA ALA A 291 -19.75 -2.71 4.90
C ALA A 291 -19.31 -4.10 5.43
N TYR A 292 -19.16 -5.08 4.53
CA TYR A 292 -18.83 -6.46 4.84
C TYR A 292 -17.61 -6.91 4.05
N ASN A 293 -16.68 -7.61 4.69
CA ASN A 293 -15.55 -8.23 4.02
C ASN A 293 -15.98 -9.56 3.41
N GLN A 294 -15.66 -9.76 2.13
CA GLN A 294 -15.72 -11.06 1.48
C GLN A 294 -14.35 -11.71 1.62
N ILE A 295 -14.30 -12.93 2.16
CA ILE A 295 -13.06 -13.64 2.48
C ILE A 295 -13.04 -14.97 1.75
N TRP A 296 -11.91 -15.31 1.14
CA TRP A 296 -11.67 -16.62 0.55
C TRP A 296 -10.45 -17.27 1.17
N PHE A 297 -10.63 -18.48 1.69
CA PHE A 297 -9.53 -19.33 2.15
C PHE A 297 -9.15 -20.31 1.04
N VAL A 298 -7.97 -20.11 0.45
CA VAL A 298 -7.47 -20.95 -0.65
C VAL A 298 -6.52 -22.01 -0.08
N PRO A 299 -6.82 -23.31 -0.24
CA PRO A 299 -5.91 -24.36 0.22
C PRO A 299 -4.59 -24.31 -0.56
N ARG A 300 -3.45 -24.18 0.13
CA ARG A 300 -2.12 -24.12 -0.49
C ARG A 300 -1.80 -25.39 -1.27
N SER A 301 -2.31 -26.54 -0.83
CA SER A 301 -2.14 -27.83 -1.49
C SER A 301 -2.74 -27.89 -2.90
N GLN A 302 -3.59 -26.93 -3.29
CA GLN A 302 -4.18 -26.82 -4.63
C GLN A 302 -3.50 -25.77 -5.52
N LEU A 303 -2.45 -25.10 -5.04
CA LEU A 303 -1.74 -24.06 -5.80
C LEU A 303 -0.67 -24.65 -6.75
N ASP A 304 -1.10 -25.54 -7.65
CA ASP A 304 -0.23 -26.35 -8.51
C ASP A 304 -0.19 -25.90 -9.99
N GLY A 305 -0.85 -24.78 -10.33
CA GLY A 305 -0.91 -24.23 -11.67
C GLY A 305 -2.23 -24.51 -12.42
N GLY A 306 -3.17 -25.20 -11.78
CA GLY A 306 -4.53 -25.43 -12.29
C GLY A 306 -5.56 -24.44 -11.73
N ALA A 307 -6.57 -24.98 -11.05
CA ALA A 307 -7.58 -24.21 -10.36
C ALA A 307 -7.71 -24.70 -8.91
N ALA A 308 -7.85 -23.76 -7.98
CA ALA A 308 -8.07 -24.03 -6.56
C ALA A 308 -9.48 -23.58 -6.15
N VAL A 309 -10.19 -24.42 -5.41
CA VAL A 309 -11.50 -24.09 -4.85
C VAL A 309 -11.31 -23.47 -3.48
N ALA A 310 -11.74 -22.22 -3.34
CA ALA A 310 -11.56 -21.40 -2.15
C ALA A 310 -12.85 -21.30 -1.36
N LYS A 311 -12.75 -21.43 -0.04
CA LYS A 311 -13.88 -21.34 0.87
C LYS A 311 -14.30 -19.90 1.07
N HIS A 312 -15.53 -19.55 0.66
CA HIS A 312 -16.06 -18.20 0.81
C HIS A 312 -16.74 -17.99 2.18
N VAL A 313 -16.40 -16.90 2.86
CA VAL A 313 -16.98 -16.45 4.13
C VAL A 313 -17.19 -14.94 4.10
N GLU A 314 -18.27 -14.47 4.72
CA GLU A 314 -18.55 -13.05 4.91
C GLU A 314 -18.43 -12.69 6.40
N ILE A 315 -17.76 -11.57 6.71
CA ILE A 315 -17.71 -11.01 8.07
C ILE A 315 -18.11 -9.53 8.07
N PRO A 316 -18.75 -9.03 9.14
CA PRO A 316 -19.16 -7.63 9.25
C PRO A 316 -17.97 -6.71 9.49
N ARG A 317 -18.16 -5.43 9.13
CA ARG A 317 -17.21 -4.32 9.25
C ARG A 317 -16.01 -4.48 8.33
N GLU A 318 -15.85 -3.52 7.46
CA GLU A 318 -14.85 -3.48 6.43
C GLU A 318 -13.42 -3.24 6.96
N CYS A 319 -12.42 -3.74 6.26
CA CYS A 319 -11.00 -3.52 6.58
C CYS A 319 -10.18 -3.21 5.32
N VAL A 320 -9.02 -2.58 5.52
CA VAL A 320 -7.98 -2.39 4.49
C VAL A 320 -6.78 -3.29 4.80
N HIS A 321 -6.34 -3.29 6.07
CA HIS A 321 -5.22 -4.10 6.53
C HIS A 321 -5.71 -5.20 7.47
N PHE A 322 -5.16 -6.40 7.29
CA PHE A 322 -5.45 -7.55 8.14
C PHE A 322 -4.21 -8.46 8.25
N PHE A 323 -4.23 -9.38 9.20
CA PHE A 323 -3.18 -10.38 9.41
C PHE A 323 -3.81 -11.73 9.69
N ALA A 324 -3.05 -12.80 9.46
CA ALA A 324 -3.44 -14.15 9.82
C ALA A 324 -2.32 -14.79 10.64
N ASN A 325 -2.66 -15.43 11.76
CA ASN A 325 -1.69 -16.30 12.44
C ASN A 325 -1.22 -17.38 11.45
N TYR A 326 0.07 -17.72 11.48
CA TYR A 326 0.59 -18.78 10.64
C TYR A 326 0.00 -20.14 11.02
N GLU A 327 -0.17 -20.40 12.32
CA GLU A 327 -0.80 -21.64 12.76
C GLU A 327 -2.32 -21.60 12.53
N ASP A 328 -2.83 -22.65 11.90
CA ASP A 328 -4.23 -22.86 11.53
C ASP A 328 -4.72 -24.26 11.94
N ASN A 329 -4.48 -24.62 13.20
CA ASN A 329 -4.77 -25.94 13.77
C ASN A 329 -6.19 -26.41 13.44
N GLU A 330 -6.31 -27.62 12.88
CA GLU A 330 -7.61 -28.21 12.48
C GLU A 330 -8.44 -27.29 11.57
N ASP A 331 -7.76 -26.59 10.65
CA ASP A 331 -8.31 -25.64 9.69
C ASP A 331 -8.90 -24.36 10.33
N TRP A 332 -8.68 -24.11 11.62
CA TRP A 332 -9.09 -22.86 12.29
C TRP A 332 -8.09 -21.74 12.06
N VAL A 333 -8.40 -20.87 11.10
CA VAL A 333 -7.60 -19.69 10.78
C VAL A 333 -8.01 -18.52 11.68
N THR A 334 -7.03 -17.93 12.37
CA THR A 334 -7.24 -16.69 13.15
C THR A 334 -6.83 -15.47 12.35
N LEU A 335 -7.78 -14.58 12.09
CA LEU A 335 -7.59 -13.31 11.40
C LEU A 335 -7.64 -12.14 12.39
N HIS A 336 -6.74 -11.17 12.22
CA HIS A 336 -6.65 -9.93 12.98
C HIS A 336 -6.86 -8.75 12.04
N LEU A 337 -7.93 -7.98 12.24
CA LEU A 337 -8.34 -6.92 11.32
C LEU A 337 -8.19 -5.54 11.95
N VAL A 338 -7.58 -4.63 11.20
CA VAL A 338 -7.63 -3.20 11.47
C VAL A 338 -8.81 -2.64 10.67
N HIS A 339 -9.96 -2.50 11.32
CA HIS A 339 -11.17 -2.12 10.61
C HIS A 339 -11.11 -0.66 10.16
N ALA A 340 -11.63 -0.44 8.95
CA ALA A 340 -11.67 0.86 8.29
C ALA A 340 -13.07 1.49 8.35
N SER A 341 -13.94 1.01 9.25
CA SER A 341 -15.35 1.42 9.29
C SER A 341 -15.53 2.92 9.27
N GLY A 342 -16.17 3.40 8.21
CA GLY A 342 -16.38 4.83 8.02
C GLY A 342 -15.10 5.62 7.68
N HIS A 343 -14.19 5.05 6.90
CA HIS A 343 -13.03 5.74 6.33
C HIS A 343 -12.55 5.15 4.99
N ASP A 344 -12.66 5.95 3.93
CA ASP A 344 -12.36 5.58 2.56
C ASP A 344 -11.11 6.34 2.09
N VAL A 345 -9.97 5.67 2.20
CA VAL A 345 -8.66 6.19 1.79
C VAL A 345 -8.43 6.06 0.27
N SER A 346 -9.34 5.41 -0.47
CA SER A 346 -9.31 5.41 -1.94
C SER A 346 -9.77 6.73 -2.56
N GLU A 347 -10.42 7.56 -1.75
CA GLU A 347 -10.80 8.91 -2.11
C GLU A 347 -9.68 9.94 -1.95
N SER A 348 -9.82 11.09 -2.59
CA SER A 348 -8.91 12.22 -2.42
C SER A 348 -9.67 13.54 -2.29
N LEU A 349 -9.12 14.44 -1.48
CA LEU A 349 -9.69 15.77 -1.25
C LEU A 349 -9.57 16.64 -2.50
N GLN A 350 -10.70 17.22 -2.89
CA GLN A 350 -10.84 18.01 -4.11
C GLN A 350 -11.01 19.49 -3.81
N ARG A 351 -10.66 20.34 -4.78
CA ARG A 351 -10.82 21.81 -4.66
C ARG A 351 -12.26 22.30 -4.48
N TRP A 352 -13.24 21.48 -4.86
CA TRP A 352 -14.66 21.79 -4.73
C TRP A 352 -15.29 21.14 -3.48
N ASP A 353 -14.52 20.40 -2.68
CA ASP A 353 -15.05 19.78 -1.47
C ASP A 353 -15.38 20.85 -0.43
N VAL A 354 -16.62 20.80 0.06
CA VAL A 354 -17.09 21.58 1.21
C VAL A 354 -16.82 20.77 2.47
N ARG A 355 -16.29 21.39 3.51
CA ARG A 355 -15.96 20.72 4.78
C ARG A 355 -17.22 20.44 5.57
N TRP A 356 -17.28 19.28 6.22
CA TRP A 356 -18.27 19.03 7.27
C TRP A 356 -17.88 19.75 8.58
N PRO A 357 -18.84 20.24 9.41
CA PRO A 357 -20.28 20.35 9.20
C PRO A 357 -20.70 21.65 8.49
N THR A 358 -19.74 22.42 8.00
CA THR A 358 -20.00 23.72 7.37
C THR A 358 -20.75 23.58 6.04
N ARG A 359 -21.41 24.64 5.59
CA ARG A 359 -22.14 24.63 4.30
C ARG A 359 -21.44 25.38 3.17
N LEU A 360 -20.48 26.25 3.50
CA LEU A 360 -19.88 27.19 2.55
C LEU A 360 -18.34 27.25 2.65
N GLU A 361 -17.73 26.56 3.62
CA GLU A 361 -16.28 26.54 3.76
C GLU A 361 -15.71 25.36 2.97
N PHE A 362 -14.81 25.66 2.04
CA PHE A 362 -14.11 24.65 1.24
C PHE A 362 -12.95 24.03 2.01
N VAL A 363 -12.59 22.80 1.64
CA VAL A 363 -11.35 22.16 2.09
C VAL A 363 -10.16 23.07 1.76
N PRO A 364 -9.24 23.29 2.72
CA PRO A 364 -8.06 24.13 2.49
C PRO A 364 -7.17 23.61 1.33
N PRO A 365 -6.59 24.49 0.50
CA PRO A 365 -5.75 24.11 -0.64
C PRO A 365 -4.53 23.24 -0.31
N GLU A 366 -4.01 23.34 0.92
CA GLU A 366 -2.92 22.52 1.43
C GLU A 366 -3.25 21.02 1.46
N PHE A 367 -4.53 20.65 1.51
CA PHE A 367 -4.97 19.25 1.55
C PHE A 367 -5.40 18.69 0.19
N TYR A 368 -5.34 19.46 -0.89
CA TYR A 368 -5.76 18.96 -2.20
C TYR A 368 -4.94 17.73 -2.60
N GLY A 369 -5.67 16.68 -3.00
CA GLY A 369 -5.13 15.38 -3.35
C GLY A 369 -4.82 14.46 -2.16
N SER A 370 -4.85 14.93 -0.91
CA SER A 370 -4.62 14.03 0.23
C SER A 370 -5.77 13.04 0.39
N PRO A 371 -5.55 11.90 1.05
CA PRO A 371 -6.64 11.08 1.56
C PRO A 371 -7.57 11.95 2.42
N PRO A 372 -8.89 11.70 2.40
CA PRO A 372 -9.82 12.40 3.26
C PRO A 372 -9.58 12.03 4.73
N GLY A 373 -10.10 12.87 5.61
CA GLY A 373 -10.25 12.54 7.01
C GLY A 373 -11.38 11.53 7.22
N VAL A 374 -11.44 11.06 8.45
CA VAL A 374 -12.31 9.99 8.91
C VAL A 374 -13.74 10.49 9.15
N TYR A 375 -14.75 9.65 8.92
CA TYR A 375 -16.17 10.03 9.09
C TYR A 375 -16.97 9.07 9.98
N ASP A 376 -16.31 8.15 10.68
CA ASP A 376 -16.80 7.44 11.86
C ASP A 376 -15.64 6.89 12.71
N GLN A 377 -15.91 6.34 13.89
CA GLN A 377 -14.90 5.70 14.73
C GLN A 377 -14.58 4.25 14.31
N GLN A 378 -13.29 3.89 14.29
CA GLN A 378 -12.79 2.55 13.94
C GLN A 378 -12.45 1.69 15.18
N GLY A 379 -11.97 0.48 14.94
CA GLY A 379 -11.56 -0.48 15.97
C GLY A 379 -10.87 -1.71 15.39
N PHE A 380 -10.65 -2.70 16.23
CA PHE A 380 -9.92 -3.92 15.90
C PHE A 380 -10.82 -5.14 15.96
N GLY A 381 -10.58 -6.09 15.06
CA GLY A 381 -11.32 -7.35 14.99
C GLY A 381 -10.38 -8.55 15.14
N LYS A 382 -10.88 -9.60 15.78
CA LYS A 382 -10.32 -10.95 15.72
C LYS A 382 -11.42 -11.87 15.25
N TYR A 383 -11.15 -12.69 14.25
CA TYR A 383 -12.10 -13.67 13.72
C TYR A 383 -11.41 -15.02 13.60
N VAL A 384 -11.99 -16.04 14.24
CA VAL A 384 -11.51 -17.41 14.19
C VAL A 384 -12.48 -18.21 13.33
N VAL A 385 -12.01 -18.63 12.16
CA VAL A 385 -12.85 -19.19 11.10
C VAL A 385 -12.30 -20.54 10.66
N ASN A 386 -13.16 -21.55 10.60
CA ASN A 386 -12.79 -22.83 10.00
C ASN A 386 -12.76 -22.67 8.48
N ALA A 387 -11.56 -22.74 7.91
CA ALA A 387 -11.29 -22.50 6.50
C ALA A 387 -11.85 -23.58 5.55
N GLN A 388 -12.33 -24.70 6.09
CA GLN A 388 -12.94 -25.78 5.31
C GLN A 388 -14.48 -25.71 5.31
N THR A 389 -15.08 -25.43 6.47
CA THR A 389 -16.54 -25.38 6.64
C THR A 389 -17.12 -23.97 6.49
N GLY A 390 -16.31 -22.93 6.70
CA GLY A 390 -16.73 -21.53 6.76
C GLY A 390 -17.37 -21.14 8.11
N GLU A 391 -17.34 -22.05 9.09
CA GLU A 391 -17.86 -21.79 10.43
C GLU A 391 -17.03 -20.73 11.16
N ILE A 392 -17.71 -19.76 11.78
CA ILE A 392 -17.07 -18.73 12.60
C ILE A 392 -17.25 -19.13 14.06
N ASN A 393 -16.14 -19.29 14.79
CA ASN A 393 -16.16 -19.49 16.23
C ASN A 393 -16.53 -18.16 16.91
N SER A 394 -17.79 -18.02 17.31
CA SER A 394 -18.32 -16.79 17.92
C SER A 394 -17.76 -16.48 19.31
N ASP A 395 -17.25 -17.48 20.02
CA ASP A 395 -16.72 -17.31 21.38
C ASP A 395 -15.31 -16.72 21.37
N GLU A 396 -14.55 -16.98 20.29
CA GLU A 396 -13.20 -16.45 20.09
C GLU A 396 -13.13 -15.25 19.14
N SER A 397 -14.19 -15.05 18.35
CA SER A 397 -14.31 -13.92 17.45
C SER A 397 -14.93 -12.71 18.14
N GLY A 398 -14.42 -11.52 17.83
CA GLY A 398 -14.94 -10.31 18.42
C GLY A 398 -14.38 -9.05 17.78
N TYR A 399 -15.05 -7.96 18.07
CA TYR A 399 -14.67 -6.62 17.65
C TYR A 399 -14.57 -5.71 18.87
N LYS A 400 -13.54 -4.86 18.92
CA LYS A 400 -13.30 -3.92 20.02
C LYS A 400 -13.01 -2.53 19.52
N PHE A 401 -13.73 -1.57 20.08
CA PHE A 401 -13.47 -0.14 19.90
C PHE A 401 -12.41 0.37 20.87
N PHE A 402 -11.69 1.38 20.43
CA PHE A 402 -10.89 2.23 21.30
C PHE A 402 -11.29 3.69 21.09
N GLU A 403 -11.66 4.39 22.17
CA GLU A 403 -12.28 5.72 22.09
C GLU A 403 -11.41 6.77 21.35
N LYS A 404 -10.07 6.61 21.41
CA LYS A 404 -9.10 7.50 20.76
C LYS A 404 -8.73 7.07 19.34
N PHE A 405 -9.19 5.91 18.88
CA PHE A 405 -8.85 5.39 17.56
C PHE A 405 -9.75 6.00 16.48
N TRP A 406 -9.18 6.95 15.75
CA TRP A 406 -9.80 7.62 14.60
C TRP A 406 -8.77 7.60 13.47
N GLY A 407 -9.11 7.00 12.35
CA GLY A 407 -8.18 6.74 11.25
C GLY A 407 -8.13 5.29 10.84
N VAL A 408 -8.03 5.06 9.53
CA VAL A 408 -7.38 3.86 9.01
C VAL A 408 -5.95 3.90 9.48
N ALA A 409 -5.46 2.74 9.84
CA ALA A 409 -4.26 2.57 10.62
C ALA A 409 -3.26 1.76 9.83
N LEU A 410 -1.99 2.14 9.92
CA LEU A 410 -0.82 1.47 9.37
C LEU A 410 -0.14 0.69 10.50
N PRO A 411 -0.24 -0.64 10.48
CA PRO A 411 0.32 -1.52 11.50
C PRO A 411 1.77 -1.93 11.20
N THR A 412 2.49 -2.29 12.26
CA THR A 412 3.78 -2.99 12.23
C THR A 412 3.85 -3.97 13.40
N TYR A 413 4.71 -4.97 13.32
CA TYR A 413 4.85 -6.05 14.29
C TYR A 413 6.27 -6.60 14.27
N SER A 414 6.63 -7.43 15.26
CA SER A 414 7.92 -8.09 15.29
C SER A 414 8.04 -9.11 14.15
N GLY A 415 9.02 -8.91 13.27
CA GLY A 415 9.27 -9.76 12.12
C GLY A 415 9.43 -8.95 10.84
N ILE A 416 9.29 -9.63 9.70
CA ILE A 416 9.33 -9.02 8.38
C ILE A 416 7.91 -8.69 7.93
N GLN A 417 7.69 -7.48 7.41
CA GLN A 417 6.38 -7.08 6.92
C GLN A 417 5.90 -8.05 5.81
N GLY A 418 4.65 -8.50 5.90
CA GLY A 418 4.06 -9.45 4.95
C GLY A 418 4.32 -10.93 5.28
N THR A 419 4.99 -11.23 6.40
CA THR A 419 5.11 -12.58 6.95
C THR A 419 4.15 -12.81 8.11
N SER A 420 3.81 -14.07 8.36
CA SER A 420 2.92 -14.46 9.46
C SER A 420 3.73 -15.17 10.54
N PRO A 421 3.81 -14.66 11.78
CA PRO A 421 4.31 -15.41 12.91
C PRO A 421 3.33 -16.52 13.29
N GLY A 422 3.78 -17.51 14.07
CA GLY A 422 2.90 -18.56 14.62
C GLY A 422 1.66 -17.98 15.29
N GLN A 423 1.84 -16.93 16.08
CA GLN A 423 0.78 -16.11 16.66
C GLN A 423 1.24 -14.66 16.80
N PHE A 424 0.36 -13.69 16.50
CA PHE A 424 0.61 -12.28 16.81
C PHE A 424 0.31 -11.99 18.28
N GLU A 425 1.31 -11.49 19.01
CA GLU A 425 1.15 -11.08 20.41
C GLU A 425 0.97 -9.56 20.55
N ASN A 426 1.72 -8.78 19.77
CA ASN A 426 1.63 -7.33 19.74
C ASN A 426 1.69 -6.78 18.31
N ILE A 427 0.81 -5.82 18.03
CA ILE A 427 0.79 -5.04 16.81
C ILE A 427 0.81 -3.56 17.20
N TRP A 428 1.78 -2.83 16.67
CA TRP A 428 1.88 -1.38 16.85
C TRP A 428 1.21 -0.69 15.68
N VAL A 429 0.34 0.26 15.99
CA VAL A 429 -0.60 0.80 15.01
C VAL A 429 -0.67 2.30 15.16
N ASN A 430 -0.51 3.05 14.07
CA ASN A 430 -0.79 4.48 14.09
C ASN A 430 -2.28 4.78 13.98
N PHE A 431 -2.70 5.97 14.41
CA PHE A 431 -4.02 6.51 14.12
C PHE A 431 -3.91 7.98 13.74
N TYR A 432 -4.68 8.40 12.74
CA TYR A 432 -4.62 9.76 12.18
C TYR A 432 -5.33 10.82 13.05
N GLY A 433 -6.11 10.38 14.03
CA GLY A 433 -7.00 11.24 14.77
C GLY A 433 -8.19 11.69 13.92
N TYR A 434 -8.82 12.77 14.36
CA TYR A 434 -9.94 13.39 13.64
C TYR A 434 -9.63 14.85 13.40
N MET A 435 -9.90 15.31 12.18
CA MET A 435 -9.75 16.71 11.79
C MET A 435 -10.83 17.12 10.81
N SER A 436 -11.78 17.95 11.27
CA SER A 436 -12.89 18.41 10.44
C SER A 436 -12.43 19.13 9.16
N GLU A 437 -11.22 19.69 9.13
CA GLU A 437 -10.67 20.37 7.96
C GLU A 437 -10.40 19.45 6.76
N MET A 438 -10.23 18.15 7.02
CA MET A 438 -10.00 17.12 6.01
C MET A 438 -11.25 16.27 5.75
N VAL A 439 -12.39 16.54 6.38
CA VAL A 439 -13.58 15.71 6.27
C VAL A 439 -14.57 16.36 5.29
N PRO A 440 -14.67 15.86 4.05
CA PRO A 440 -15.52 16.47 3.05
C PRO A 440 -16.97 16.03 3.25
N ARG A 441 -17.89 16.99 3.17
CA ARG A 441 -19.35 16.78 3.29
C ARG A 441 -19.85 15.65 2.41
N ARG A 442 -19.35 15.55 1.17
CA ARG A 442 -19.78 14.51 0.22
C ARG A 442 -19.56 13.09 0.75
N LEU A 443 -18.48 12.85 1.50
CA LEU A 443 -18.18 11.52 2.05
C LEU A 443 -18.96 11.27 3.33
N VAL A 444 -19.12 12.29 4.17
CA VAL A 444 -20.00 12.20 5.35
C VAL A 444 -21.43 11.84 4.93
N GLU A 445 -21.95 12.49 3.90
CA GLU A 445 -23.29 12.22 3.35
C GLU A 445 -23.37 10.84 2.68
N LEU A 446 -22.33 10.44 1.93
CA LEU A 446 -22.24 9.12 1.29
C LEU A 446 -22.31 7.98 2.30
N TYR A 447 -21.65 8.14 3.45
CA TYR A 447 -21.56 7.13 4.51
C TYR A 447 -22.46 7.42 5.72
N ALA A 448 -23.44 8.33 5.59
CA ALA A 448 -24.31 8.72 6.71
C ALA A 448 -25.12 7.54 7.26
N ASN A 449 -25.54 6.63 6.39
CA ASN A 449 -26.35 5.45 6.72
C ASN A 449 -25.53 4.16 6.80
N HIS A 450 -24.21 4.24 7.03
CA HIS A 450 -23.37 3.05 7.18
C HIS A 450 -23.91 2.14 8.29
N PRO A 451 -24.16 0.84 8.05
CA PRO A 451 -24.90 -0.02 8.98
C PRO A 451 -24.20 -0.24 10.33
N PHE A 452 -22.88 -0.03 10.35
CA PHE A 452 -22.06 -0.21 11.53
C PHE A 452 -21.57 1.10 12.15
N ARG A 453 -22.24 2.22 11.82
CA ARG A 453 -21.90 3.55 12.32
C ARG A 453 -21.97 3.64 13.84
N ASN A 454 -20.92 4.18 14.45
CA ASN A 454 -20.82 4.31 15.92
C ASN A 454 -21.16 5.73 16.38
N VAL A 455 -20.68 6.73 15.64
CA VAL A 455 -20.88 8.14 15.97
C VAL A 455 -21.87 8.74 15.00
N PRO A 456 -23.02 9.28 15.48
CA PRO A 456 -23.94 10.03 14.65
C PRO A 456 -23.23 11.15 13.90
N VAL A 457 -23.63 11.39 12.66
CA VAL A 457 -22.98 12.37 11.77
C VAL A 457 -22.94 13.79 12.38
N ASP A 458 -23.99 14.18 13.10
CA ASP A 458 -24.08 15.49 13.76
C ASP A 458 -23.22 15.58 15.04
N ASP A 459 -22.77 14.44 15.57
CA ASP A 459 -21.93 14.33 16.78
C ASP A 459 -20.44 14.10 16.44
N LEU A 460 -20.06 14.13 15.16
CA LEU A 460 -18.67 14.03 14.76
C LEU A 460 -17.83 15.14 15.42
N PRO A 461 -16.67 14.81 16.01
CA PRO A 461 -15.87 15.79 16.73
C PRO A 461 -15.31 16.86 15.78
N SER A 462 -14.82 17.97 16.32
CA SER A 462 -14.04 18.92 15.49
C SER A 462 -12.58 18.49 15.37
N TRP A 463 -12.07 17.84 16.42
CA TRP A 463 -10.69 17.38 16.52
C TRP A 463 -10.57 16.18 17.50
N LYS A 464 -9.71 15.22 17.14
CA LYS A 464 -9.19 14.15 18.02
C LYS A 464 -7.69 13.99 17.75
N GLU A 465 -6.95 13.61 18.78
CA GLU A 465 -5.50 13.41 18.67
C GLU A 465 -5.15 12.26 17.73
N ALA A 466 -4.02 12.39 17.05
CA ALA A 466 -3.35 11.32 16.33
C ALA A 466 -2.32 10.66 17.24
N GLY A 467 -1.77 9.52 16.85
CA GLY A 467 -0.74 8.88 17.66
C GLY A 467 -0.38 7.46 17.23
N ILE A 468 0.18 6.74 18.18
CA ILE A 468 0.53 5.32 18.06
C ILE A 468 -0.01 4.56 19.27
N LEU A 469 -0.43 3.33 19.06
CA LEU A 469 -0.83 2.41 20.13
C LEU A 469 -0.21 1.03 19.93
N ARG A 470 -0.20 0.24 21.01
CA ARG A 470 0.11 -1.20 20.99
C ARG A 470 -1.17 -1.97 21.26
N TRP A 471 -1.64 -2.71 20.27
CA TRP A 471 -2.77 -3.61 20.38
C TRP A 471 -2.27 -5.04 20.61
N SER A 472 -2.86 -5.74 21.57
CA SER A 472 -2.65 -7.17 21.76
C SER A 472 -3.80 -7.95 21.11
N PRO A 473 -3.54 -8.68 20.00
CA PRO A 473 -4.58 -9.47 19.35
C PRO A 473 -5.03 -10.68 20.17
N THR A 474 -4.17 -11.20 21.04
CA THR A 474 -4.50 -12.30 21.96
C THR A 474 -5.58 -11.87 22.96
N ASP A 475 -5.37 -10.73 23.62
CA ASP A 475 -6.28 -10.23 24.67
C ASP A 475 -7.42 -9.38 24.11
N MET A 476 -7.33 -8.98 22.83
CA MET A 476 -8.23 -8.01 22.20
C MET A 476 -8.25 -6.66 22.92
N GLU A 477 -7.08 -6.18 23.36
CA GLU A 477 -6.94 -4.95 24.17
C GLU A 477 -5.84 -4.03 23.66
N VAL A 478 -6.07 -2.71 23.75
CA VAL A 478 -5.01 -1.72 23.61
C VAL A 478 -4.22 -1.69 24.93
N LYS A 479 -2.97 -2.12 24.90
CA LYS A 479 -2.11 -2.26 26.08
C LYS A 479 -1.32 -1.00 26.41
N ASP A 480 -1.07 -0.16 25.41
CA ASP A 480 -0.26 1.05 25.56
C ASP A 480 -0.55 2.05 24.43
N PHE A 481 -0.33 3.34 24.64
CA PHE A 481 -0.51 4.35 23.60
C PHE A 481 0.27 5.64 23.89
N TRP A 482 0.52 6.40 22.82
CA TRP A 482 1.07 7.75 22.88
C TRP A 482 0.40 8.65 21.84
N ALA A 483 -0.07 9.82 22.27
CA ALA A 483 -0.64 10.83 21.37
C ALA A 483 0.43 11.82 20.90
N VAL A 484 0.43 12.15 19.61
CA VAL A 484 1.32 13.19 19.06
C VAL A 484 0.75 14.59 19.31
N PRO A 485 1.62 15.61 19.42
CA PRO A 485 1.17 17.00 19.53
C PRO A 485 0.27 17.39 18.35
N ARG A 486 -0.76 18.20 18.60
CA ARG A 486 -1.62 18.76 17.55
C ARG A 486 -0.78 19.47 16.47
N GLY A 487 -1.16 19.30 15.21
CA GLY A 487 -0.39 19.82 14.09
C GLY A 487 0.76 18.90 13.65
N THR A 488 0.86 17.70 14.21
CA THR A 488 1.81 16.66 13.78
C THR A 488 1.10 15.67 12.86
N SER A 489 1.72 15.35 11.73
CA SER A 489 1.32 14.22 10.90
C SER A 489 2.18 13.02 11.30
N PHE A 490 1.54 12.00 11.88
CA PHE A 490 2.13 10.70 12.17
C PHE A 490 1.61 9.71 11.12
N THR A 491 2.51 8.92 10.54
CA THR A 491 2.20 7.99 9.46
C THR A 491 2.67 6.58 9.80
N THR A 492 3.51 5.95 8.98
CA THR A 492 3.85 4.54 9.09
C THR A 492 4.87 4.27 10.21
N PRO A 493 4.49 3.52 11.26
CA PRO A 493 5.45 3.00 12.22
C PRO A 493 6.18 1.78 11.65
N ILE A 494 7.39 1.54 12.14
CA ILE A 494 8.16 0.33 11.86
C ILE A 494 8.73 -0.24 13.15
N TYR A 495 8.56 -1.53 13.36
CA TYR A 495 9.20 -2.24 14.45
C TYR A 495 10.68 -2.50 14.11
N VAL A 496 11.57 -2.23 15.07
CA VAL A 496 13.00 -2.51 14.98
C VAL A 496 13.39 -3.37 16.18
N PRO A 497 13.85 -4.62 15.98
CA PRO A 497 14.24 -5.48 17.09
C PRO A 497 15.50 -4.93 17.78
N LYS A 498 15.54 -5.07 19.10
CA LYS A 498 16.76 -4.90 19.87
C LYS A 498 17.70 -6.08 19.61
N GLN A 499 18.99 -5.80 19.45
CA GLN A 499 19.99 -6.84 19.21
C GLN A 499 19.99 -7.89 20.33
N GLY A 500 19.87 -9.17 19.95
CA GLY A 500 19.90 -10.29 20.89
C GLY A 500 18.66 -10.44 21.77
N GLN A 501 17.56 -9.74 21.46
CA GLN A 501 16.32 -9.85 22.24
C GLN A 501 15.67 -11.23 22.11
N SER A 502 14.95 -11.63 23.16
CA SER A 502 13.99 -12.75 23.13
C SER A 502 12.53 -12.30 23.27
N ASN A 503 12.30 -11.04 23.63
CA ASN A 503 10.97 -10.47 23.87
C ASN A 503 10.76 -9.24 22.98
N GLU A 504 9.68 -9.23 22.20
CA GLU A 504 9.41 -8.14 21.27
C GLU A 504 9.17 -6.78 21.95
N LEU A 505 8.77 -6.76 23.22
CA LEU A 505 8.57 -5.52 23.97
C LEU A 505 9.88 -4.80 24.33
N GLU A 506 11.02 -5.50 24.25
CA GLU A 506 12.35 -4.92 24.43
C GLU A 506 12.86 -4.19 23.18
N GLY A 507 12.22 -4.39 22.02
CA GLY A 507 12.56 -3.70 20.78
C GLY A 507 12.06 -2.25 20.77
N TYR A 508 12.08 -1.67 19.58
CA TYR A 508 11.78 -0.27 19.34
C TYR A 508 10.74 -0.10 18.26
N VAL A 509 10.05 1.03 18.28
CA VAL A 509 9.22 1.46 17.16
C VAL A 509 9.75 2.79 16.67
N VAL A 510 9.97 2.88 15.36
CA VAL A 510 10.43 4.10 14.69
C VAL A 510 9.33 4.59 13.78
N ALA A 511 9.12 5.90 13.68
CA ALA A 511 8.19 6.46 12.70
C ALA A 511 8.75 7.73 12.09
N MET A 512 8.31 8.03 10.88
CA MET A 512 8.50 9.31 10.22
C MET A 512 7.33 10.24 10.55
N LEU A 513 7.64 11.46 10.97
CA LEU A 513 6.66 12.47 11.35
C LEU A 513 6.93 13.76 10.60
N THR A 514 5.86 14.49 10.30
CA THR A 514 5.96 15.92 9.99
C THR A 514 5.45 16.70 11.20
N VAL A 515 6.33 17.43 11.88
CA VAL A 515 5.98 18.18 13.10
C VAL A 515 5.32 19.53 12.76
N PRO A 516 4.73 20.27 13.72
CA PRO A 516 3.98 21.50 13.44
C PRO A 516 4.76 22.60 12.70
N SER A 517 6.09 22.62 12.81
CA SER A 517 6.96 23.53 12.04
C SER A 517 7.01 23.20 10.54
N GLY A 518 6.46 22.04 10.15
CA GLY A 518 6.49 21.47 8.81
C GLY A 518 7.77 20.69 8.48
N GLN A 519 8.67 20.54 9.44
CA GLN A 519 9.91 19.76 9.27
C GLN A 519 9.64 18.26 9.44
N SER A 520 10.45 17.44 8.77
CA SER A 520 10.42 15.99 8.98
C SER A 520 11.34 15.59 10.12
N GLU A 521 10.83 14.73 10.99
CA GLU A 521 11.56 14.15 12.11
C GLU A 521 11.33 12.64 12.15
N PHE A 522 12.27 11.92 12.77
CA PHE A 522 12.15 10.49 13.04
C PHE A 522 12.16 10.28 14.53
N TRP A 523 11.10 9.70 15.06
CA TRP A 523 10.96 9.49 16.51
C TRP A 523 11.06 8.00 16.80
N ILE A 524 11.71 7.68 17.92
CA ILE A 524 11.96 6.31 18.38
C ILE A 524 11.28 6.14 19.73
N TRP A 525 10.48 5.09 19.89
CA TRP A 525 9.85 4.68 21.15
C TRP A 525 10.39 3.33 21.59
N GLN A 526 10.37 3.09 22.90
CA GLN A 526 10.48 1.74 23.43
C GLN A 526 9.18 0.99 23.12
N ALA A 527 9.26 -0.18 22.47
CA ALA A 527 8.08 -0.88 21.97
C ALA A 527 7.10 -1.29 23.08
N GLY A 528 7.61 -1.67 24.26
CA GLY A 528 6.83 -2.02 25.44
C GLY A 528 6.38 -0.86 26.34
N ASN A 529 6.75 0.39 26.04
CA ASN A 529 6.44 1.55 26.88
C ASN A 529 6.26 2.83 26.04
N LEU A 530 5.22 2.86 25.20
CA LEU A 530 4.83 4.01 24.40
C LEU A 530 4.46 5.20 25.28
N ALA A 531 3.76 4.97 26.39
CA ALA A 531 3.28 6.02 27.31
C ALA A 531 4.41 6.87 27.93
N ALA A 532 5.64 6.38 27.97
CA ALA A 532 6.81 7.17 28.38
C ALA A 532 7.23 8.23 27.35
N GLY A 533 6.69 8.16 26.13
CA GLY A 533 7.05 9.02 25.02
C GLY A 533 8.28 8.54 24.24
N PRO A 534 8.67 9.28 23.19
CA PRO A 534 9.82 8.91 22.38
C PRO A 534 11.12 9.05 23.18
N ILE A 535 11.97 8.01 23.12
CA ILE A 535 13.28 7.96 23.78
C ILE A 535 14.37 8.68 22.96
N ALA A 536 14.12 8.89 21.66
CA ALA A 536 14.96 9.72 20.80
C ALA A 536 14.13 10.39 19.71
N LYS A 537 14.54 11.61 19.32
CA LYS A 537 14.04 12.32 18.14
C LYS A 537 15.22 12.74 17.27
N LEU A 538 15.10 12.50 15.98
CA LEU A 538 16.17 12.69 14.99
C LEU A 538 15.71 13.64 13.88
N ARG A 539 16.63 14.47 13.37
CA ARG A 539 16.37 15.42 12.29
C ARG A 539 17.65 15.79 11.53
N HIS A 540 17.50 16.17 10.26
CA HIS A 540 18.50 16.95 9.55
C HIS A 540 17.85 18.11 8.78
N PRO A 541 18.42 19.33 8.76
CA PRO A 541 17.86 20.47 8.02
C PRO A 541 17.63 20.23 6.52
N ASP A 542 18.49 19.40 5.92
CA ASP A 542 18.39 19.02 4.50
C ASP A 542 17.44 17.84 4.26
N VAL A 543 16.75 17.33 5.28
CA VAL A 543 15.80 16.23 5.18
C VAL A 543 14.38 16.75 5.34
N GLN A 544 13.60 16.58 4.27
CA GLN A 544 12.18 16.82 4.18
C GLN A 544 11.57 15.62 3.43
N CYS A 545 10.72 14.89 4.13
CA CYS A 545 9.99 13.75 3.62
C CYS A 545 8.54 14.14 3.34
N GLY A 546 7.94 13.44 2.36
CA GLY A 546 6.51 13.50 2.11
C GLY A 546 5.72 12.61 3.07
N PHE A 547 4.48 12.29 2.72
CA PHE A 547 3.61 11.39 3.46
C PHE A 547 3.91 9.92 3.11
N PRO A 548 4.59 9.12 3.95
CA PRO A 548 4.86 7.71 3.65
C PRO A 548 3.58 6.87 3.75
N LEU A 549 3.57 5.76 3.01
CA LEU A 549 2.49 4.77 3.04
C LEU A 549 2.88 3.55 3.86
N HIS A 550 3.77 2.71 3.36
CA HIS A 550 4.18 1.50 4.06
C HIS A 550 5.70 1.43 4.24
N SER A 551 6.12 0.51 5.09
CA SER A 551 7.50 0.33 5.50
C SER A 551 7.87 -1.15 5.59
N ALA A 552 9.16 -1.44 5.52
CA ALA A 552 9.72 -2.77 5.73
C ALA A 552 11.07 -2.68 6.43
N TRP A 553 11.38 -3.64 7.30
CA TRP A 553 12.65 -3.72 8.03
C TRP A 553 13.39 -4.99 7.62
N VAL A 554 14.71 -4.92 7.53
CA VAL A 554 15.59 -6.09 7.38
C VAL A 554 16.82 -5.95 8.29
N PRO A 555 17.37 -7.08 8.80
CA PRO A 555 18.52 -7.06 9.69
C PRO A 555 19.82 -6.66 9.00
N GLU A 556 19.93 -6.95 7.71
CA GLU A 556 21.15 -6.74 6.93
C GLU A 556 20.81 -6.46 5.46
N ILE A 557 21.69 -5.73 4.78
CA ILE A 557 21.61 -5.45 3.34
C ILE A 557 22.93 -5.78 2.68
N ALA A 558 22.86 -6.17 1.40
CA ALA A 558 24.02 -6.38 0.54
C ALA A 558 23.67 -5.94 -0.89
N PRO A 559 24.67 -5.64 -1.74
CA PRO A 559 24.43 -5.45 -3.17
C PRO A 559 23.71 -6.67 -3.74
N ARG A 560 22.74 -6.45 -4.63
CA ARG A 560 21.94 -7.53 -5.20
C ARG A 560 22.82 -8.46 -6.05
N SER A 561 22.91 -9.73 -5.64
CA SER A 561 23.68 -10.77 -6.33
C SER A 561 22.84 -11.81 -7.09
N SER A 562 21.52 -11.74 -6.99
CA SER A 562 20.59 -12.69 -7.62
C SER A 562 20.74 -12.77 -9.15
N SER A 563 20.73 -14.00 -9.67
CA SER A 563 20.71 -14.29 -11.11
C SER A 563 19.37 -13.93 -11.78
N TYR A 564 18.27 -13.92 -11.03
CA TYR A 564 16.94 -13.53 -11.52
C TYR A 564 16.94 -12.12 -12.10
N LYS A 565 16.55 -11.98 -13.37
CA LYS A 565 16.32 -10.71 -14.05
C LYS A 565 15.36 -10.95 -15.22
N VAL A 566 14.28 -10.18 -15.29
CA VAL A 566 13.41 -10.15 -16.46
C VAL A 566 14.10 -9.33 -17.55
N ASP A 567 14.23 -9.90 -18.75
CA ASP A 567 14.78 -9.18 -19.90
C ASP A 567 13.79 -8.09 -20.34
N LEU A 568 14.04 -6.85 -19.90
CA LEU A 568 13.16 -5.72 -20.13
C LEU A 568 12.97 -5.40 -21.63
N ARG A 569 13.98 -5.66 -22.47
CA ARG A 569 13.90 -5.43 -23.92
C ARG A 569 12.89 -6.36 -24.56
N SER A 570 12.92 -7.63 -24.19
CA SER A 570 11.93 -8.62 -24.64
C SER A 570 10.55 -8.38 -24.01
N ASP A 571 10.51 -8.00 -22.72
CA ASP A 571 9.30 -7.81 -21.92
C ASP A 571 8.49 -6.59 -22.35
N THR A 572 9.17 -5.52 -22.81
CA THR A 572 8.59 -4.27 -23.29
C THR A 572 9.09 -3.93 -24.69
N ASP A 573 9.10 -4.91 -25.60
CA ASP A 573 9.62 -4.78 -26.96
C ASP A 573 8.87 -3.71 -27.76
N ILE A 574 9.48 -2.52 -27.82
CA ILE A 574 8.94 -1.34 -28.48
C ILE A 574 8.68 -1.56 -29.98
N ASN A 575 9.34 -2.54 -30.61
CA ASN A 575 9.18 -2.83 -32.04
C ASN A 575 7.84 -3.50 -32.35
N LYS A 576 7.19 -4.13 -31.35
CA LYS A 576 5.82 -4.65 -31.47
C LYS A 576 4.77 -3.53 -31.45
N HIS A 577 5.13 -2.34 -30.97
CA HIS A 577 4.23 -1.19 -30.88
C HIS A 577 4.47 -0.20 -32.03
N GLN A 578 4.34 -0.68 -33.28
CA GLN A 578 4.69 0.11 -34.47
C GLN A 578 3.86 1.40 -34.62
N HIS A 579 2.66 1.42 -34.02
CA HIS A 579 1.77 2.57 -33.96
C HIS A 579 2.32 3.73 -33.10
N LEU A 580 3.28 3.47 -32.20
CA LEU A 580 3.90 4.51 -31.40
C LEU A 580 4.94 5.30 -32.23
N PRO A 581 4.99 6.63 -32.07
CA PRO A 581 5.84 7.49 -32.87
C PRO A 581 7.32 7.28 -32.55
N GLY A 582 8.20 7.54 -33.52
CA GLY A 582 9.65 7.31 -33.41
C GLY A 582 10.29 7.97 -32.17
N TRP A 583 9.79 9.13 -31.73
CA TRP A 583 10.32 9.83 -30.56
C TRP A 583 9.97 9.13 -29.23
N ILE A 584 8.91 8.32 -29.16
CA ILE A 584 8.66 7.42 -28.01
C ILE A 584 9.66 6.27 -28.06
N ARG A 585 9.94 5.72 -29.25
CA ARG A 585 10.97 4.68 -29.40
C ARG A 585 12.35 5.16 -28.99
N ASP A 586 12.67 6.42 -29.30
CA ASP A 586 13.89 7.07 -28.81
C ASP A 586 14.00 7.07 -27.28
N ILE A 587 12.89 7.27 -26.55
CA ILE A 587 12.88 7.22 -25.09
C ILE A 587 13.21 5.80 -24.61
N PHE A 588 12.67 4.78 -25.26
CA PHE A 588 12.98 3.39 -24.90
C PHE A 588 14.47 3.08 -25.11
N GLU A 589 14.99 3.37 -26.29
CA GLU A 589 16.38 3.02 -26.63
C GLU A 589 17.44 3.87 -25.93
N LYS A 590 17.14 5.14 -25.61
CA LYS A 590 18.14 6.08 -25.05
C LYS A 590 18.02 6.28 -23.54
N ASP A 591 16.84 6.07 -22.97
CA ASP A 591 16.56 6.40 -21.57
C ASP A 591 16.09 5.19 -20.75
N ILE A 592 15.24 4.32 -21.29
CA ILE A 592 14.66 3.21 -20.52
C ILE A 592 15.59 1.99 -20.53
N TYR A 593 15.85 1.36 -21.68
CA TYR A 593 16.65 0.13 -21.69
C TYR A 593 18.06 0.32 -21.09
N PRO A 594 18.80 1.41 -21.39
CA PRO A 594 20.11 1.64 -20.76
C PRO A 594 20.06 1.82 -19.24
N ALA A 595 18.91 2.18 -18.65
CA ALA A 595 18.78 2.31 -17.20
C ALA A 595 18.68 0.95 -16.48
N PHE A 596 18.41 -0.14 -17.22
CA PHE A 596 18.22 -1.48 -16.66
C PHE A 596 19.14 -2.54 -17.29
N ASP A 597 19.93 -2.20 -18.31
CA ASP A 597 20.88 -3.12 -18.97
C ASP A 597 22.03 -3.53 -18.03
#